data_AF-A0A9C7SB74-F1
#
_entry.id   AF-A0A9C7SB74-F1
#
_cell.length_a   1.000
_cell.length_b   1.000
_cell.length_c   1.000
_cell.angle_alpha   90.00
_cell.angle_beta   90.00
_cell.angle_gamma   90.00
#
_symmetry.space_group_name_H-M   'P 1'
#
loop_
_entity.id
_entity.type
_entity.pdbx_description
1 polymer ?
#
loop_
_entity_poly.entity_id
_entity_poly.type
_entity_poly.pdbx_seq_one_letter_code
_entity_poly.pdbx_strand_id
1 'polypeptide(L)'
;MKGNLFTGAGYFTKGLALIWKPGIRPFTLWPILITLVVFIVLAYVGIGYFELLIERFLPSGDSWWASGLRYLLWPLLAISFLLIWYFTFTIIANLIGAPFNGFLAERVEAHLKGEAYTPFDSGSFVKEIIPALINELGKIS
;
A
#
# COMPACT_ATOMS: atom_id res chain seq x y z
N MET A 1 30.76 10.26 21.14
CA MET A 1 30.21 9.83 19.83
C MET A 1 29.58 11.04 19.16
N LYS A 2 30.27 11.67 18.19
CA LYS A 2 29.73 12.81 17.43
C LYS A 2 29.12 12.25 16.14
N GLY A 3 27.79 12.17 16.08
CA GLY A 3 27.07 11.73 14.89
C GLY A 3 27.18 12.77 13.78
N ASN A 4 27.95 12.47 12.74
CA ASN A 4 28.02 13.31 11.54
C ASN A 4 26.78 13.01 10.67
N LEU A 5 25.93 14.01 10.44
CA LEU A 5 24.76 13.92 9.55
C LEU A 5 25.14 13.45 8.13
N PHE A 6 26.34 13.81 7.68
CA PHE A 6 26.89 13.37 6.39
C PHE A 6 27.23 11.88 6.34
N THR A 7 27.58 11.24 7.46
CA THR A 7 27.79 9.79 7.52
C THR A 7 26.46 9.03 7.48
N GLY A 8 25.40 9.60 8.07
CA GLY A 8 24.04 9.07 8.01
C GLY A 8 23.45 9.08 6.60
N ALA A 9 23.65 10.16 5.84
CA ALA A 9 23.23 10.24 4.43
C ALA A 9 23.92 9.18 3.55
N GLY A 10 25.16 8.81 3.87
CA GLY A 10 25.89 7.72 3.20
C GLY A 10 25.30 6.32 3.43
N TYR A 11 24.55 6.10 4.51
CA TYR A 11 23.82 4.84 4.74
C TYR A 11 22.53 4.76 3.92
N PHE A 12 21.86 5.88 3.68
CA PHE A 12 20.68 5.94 2.80
C PHE A 12 21.04 5.57 1.35
N THR A 13 22.14 6.10 0.83
CA THR A 13 22.61 5.79 -0.54
C THR A 13 23.15 4.37 -0.67
N LYS A 14 23.81 3.84 0.37
CA LYS A 14 24.18 2.40 0.44
C LYS A 14 22.95 1.49 0.50
N GLY A 15 21.91 1.88 1.23
CA GLY A 15 20.63 1.17 1.28
C GLY A 15 19.93 1.14 -0.08
N LEU A 16 19.90 2.27 -0.79
CA LEU A 16 19.34 2.38 -2.14
C LEU A 16 20.09 1.49 -3.15
N ALA A 17 21.42 1.42 -3.06
CA ALA A 17 22.25 0.56 -3.90
C ALA A 17 22.09 -0.95 -3.56
N LEU A 18 21.74 -1.28 -2.31
CA LEU A 18 21.52 -2.64 -1.85
C LEU A 18 20.22 -3.24 -2.42
N ILE A 19 19.17 -2.41 -2.60
CA ILE A 19 17.90 -2.79 -3.26
C ILE A 19 18.14 -3.32 -4.69
N TRP A 20 19.19 -2.83 -5.36
CA TRP A 20 19.51 -3.20 -6.74
C TRP A 20 20.41 -4.43 -6.88
N LYS A 21 20.90 -5.05 -5.79
CA LYS A 21 21.72 -6.27 -5.86
C LYS A 21 20.89 -7.52 -6.20
N PRO A 22 21.35 -8.38 -7.14
CA PRO A 22 20.67 -9.63 -7.47
C PRO A 22 20.66 -10.55 -6.24
N GLY A 23 19.46 -10.90 -5.75
CA GLY A 23 19.24 -11.64 -4.51
C GLY A 23 18.21 -10.98 -3.57
N ILE A 24 18.16 -9.65 -3.54
CA ILE A 24 17.22 -8.89 -2.70
C ILE A 24 16.05 -8.31 -3.53
N ARG A 25 16.23 -8.22 -4.86
CA ARG A 25 15.22 -7.72 -5.81
C ARG A 25 13.82 -8.34 -5.65
N PRO A 26 13.65 -9.66 -5.48
CA PRO A 26 12.31 -10.23 -5.32
C PRO A 26 11.58 -9.67 -4.10
N PHE A 27 12.30 -9.45 -2.99
CA PHE A 27 11.73 -8.95 -1.73
C PHE A 27 11.22 -7.52 -1.80
N THR A 28 11.84 -6.67 -2.62
CA THR A 28 11.38 -5.30 -2.83
C THR A 28 10.30 -5.21 -3.90
N LEU A 29 10.34 -6.10 -4.90
CA LEU A 29 9.37 -6.09 -6.00
C LEU A 29 7.98 -6.61 -5.59
N TRP A 30 7.90 -7.61 -4.71
CA TRP A 30 6.61 -8.16 -4.27
C TRP A 30 5.70 -7.14 -3.56
N PRO A 31 6.16 -6.38 -2.54
CA PRO A 31 5.35 -5.34 -1.91
C PRO A 31 4.86 -4.28 -2.90
N ILE A 32 5.73 -3.88 -3.84
CA ILE A 32 5.39 -2.89 -4.86
C ILE A 32 4.31 -3.43 -5.80
N LEU A 33 4.50 -4.66 -6.29
CA LEU A 33 3.57 -5.31 -7.22
C LEU A 33 2.19 -5.52 -6.57
N ILE A 34 2.17 -5.96 -5.32
CA ILE A 34 0.91 -6.18 -4.59
C ILE A 34 0.22 -4.84 -4.31
N THR A 35 0.96 -3.83 -3.88
CA THR A 35 0.42 -2.47 -3.68
C THR A 35 -0.16 -1.91 -4.98
N LEU A 36 0.51 -2.14 -6.11
CA LEU A 36 0.04 -1.74 -7.44
C LEU A 36 -1.25 -2.47 -7.83
N VAL A 37 -1.33 -3.79 -7.63
CA VAL A 37 -2.53 -4.57 -7.91
C VAL A 37 -3.71 -4.09 -7.05
N VAL A 38 -3.47 -3.88 -5.75
CA VAL A 38 -4.48 -3.35 -4.83
C VAL A 38 -4.96 -1.97 -5.27
N PHE A 39 -4.05 -1.08 -5.67
CA PHE A 39 -4.40 0.24 -6.21
C PHE A 39 -5.29 0.12 -7.44
N ILE A 40 -4.93 -0.72 -8.42
CA ILE A 40 -5.70 -0.90 -9.65
C ILE A 40 -7.12 -1.41 -9.34
N VAL A 41 -7.23 -2.42 -8.48
CA VAL A 41 -8.52 -3.00 -8.09
C VAL A 41 -9.38 -1.98 -7.36
N LEU A 42 -8.83 -1.28 -6.37
CA LEU A 42 -9.56 -0.25 -5.62
C LEU A 42 -9.91 0.96 -6.47
N ALA A 43 -9.07 1.33 -7.44
CA ALA A 43 -9.39 2.40 -8.39
C ALA A 43 -10.54 1.98 -9.31
N TYR A 44 -10.50 0.77 -9.88
CA TYR A 44 -11.56 0.24 -10.74
C TYR A 44 -12.92 0.20 -10.01
N VAL A 45 -12.93 -0.39 -8.81
CA VAL A 45 -14.13 -0.45 -7.97
C VAL A 45 -14.55 0.94 -7.50
N GLY A 46 -13.59 1.78 -7.15
CA GLY A 46 -13.81 3.14 -6.68
C GLY A 46 -14.51 4.03 -7.70
N ILE A 47 -14.13 3.95 -8.97
CA ILE A 47 -14.80 4.70 -10.06
C ILE A 47 -16.29 4.37 -10.10
N GLY A 48 -16.66 3.09 -10.04
CA GLY A 48 -18.07 2.68 -10.03
C GLY A 48 -18.83 3.19 -8.80
N TYR A 49 -18.23 3.15 -7.61
CA TYR A 49 -18.84 3.73 -6.42
C TYR A 49 -18.98 5.26 -6.50
N PHE A 50 -18.01 5.93 -7.10
CA PHE A 50 -18.06 7.38 -7.28
C PHE A 50 -19.17 7.80 -8.24
N GLU A 51 -19.33 7.10 -9.36
CA GLU A 51 -20.44 7.32 -10.29
C GLU A 51 -21.80 7.15 -9.60
N LEU A 52 -21.95 6.09 -8.78
CA LEU A 52 -23.18 5.86 -8.02
C LEU A 52 -23.44 6.93 -6.95
N LEU A 53 -22.38 7.45 -6.30
CA LEU A 53 -22.51 8.60 -5.38
C LEU A 53 -22.96 9.85 -6.12
N ILE A 54 -22.38 10.13 -7.29
CA ILE A 54 -22.78 11.26 -8.11
C ILE A 54 -24.24 11.11 -8.54
N GLU A 55 -24.66 9.95 -9.07
CA GLU A 55 -26.04 9.73 -9.49
C GLU A 55 -27.03 9.87 -8.34
N ARG A 56 -26.66 9.41 -7.14
CA ARG A 56 -27.55 9.43 -5.97
C ARG A 56 -27.65 10.78 -5.30
N PHE A 57 -26.58 11.58 -5.29
CA PHE A 57 -26.49 12.82 -4.50
C PHE A 57 -26.50 14.09 -5.37
N LEU A 58 -26.14 14.04 -6.65
CA LEU A 58 -26.30 15.22 -7.52
C LEU A 58 -27.75 15.32 -8.01
N PRO A 59 -28.39 16.49 -7.87
CA PRO A 59 -29.78 16.67 -8.33
C PRO A 59 -29.87 16.49 -9.85
N SER A 60 -30.90 15.82 -10.37
CA SER A 60 -31.17 15.66 -11.80
C SER A 60 -32.13 16.74 -12.31
N GLY A 61 -31.65 17.65 -13.16
CA GLY A 61 -32.47 18.69 -13.80
C GLY A 61 -31.68 19.93 -14.23
N ASP A 62 -32.24 20.66 -15.20
CA ASP A 62 -31.61 21.84 -15.83
C ASP A 62 -32.00 23.17 -15.16
N SER A 63 -32.57 23.12 -13.95
CA SER A 63 -32.90 24.34 -13.22
C SER A 63 -31.63 25.07 -12.76
N TRP A 64 -31.70 26.41 -12.71
CA TRP A 64 -30.56 27.26 -12.33
C TRP A 64 -30.04 26.94 -10.91
N TRP A 65 -30.95 26.62 -9.98
CA TRP A 65 -30.59 26.26 -8.60
C TRP A 65 -29.96 24.87 -8.52
N ALA A 66 -30.43 23.90 -9.31
CA ALA A 66 -29.84 22.56 -9.35
C ALA A 66 -28.44 22.57 -9.95
N SER A 67 -28.23 23.40 -10.98
CA SER A 67 -26.90 23.61 -11.58
C SER A 67 -25.91 24.22 -10.58
N GLY A 68 -26.34 25.23 -9.81
CA GLY A 68 -25.52 25.81 -8.75
C GLY A 68 -25.15 24.79 -7.66
N LEU A 69 -26.11 23.96 -7.26
CA LEU A 69 -25.88 22.92 -6.26
C LEU A 69 -24.94 21.82 -6.77
N ARG A 70 -25.05 21.41 -8.04
CA ARG A 70 -24.10 20.47 -8.66
C ARG A 70 -22.67 21.00 -8.63
N TYR A 71 -22.48 22.26 -8.99
CA TYR A 71 -21.14 22.87 -9.02
C TYR A 71 -20.48 22.87 -7.64
N LEU A 72 -21.25 23.01 -6.56
CA LEU A 72 -20.75 22.96 -5.19
C LEU A 72 -20.58 21.52 -4.66
N LEU A 73 -21.56 20.64 -4.90
CA LEU A 73 -21.56 19.28 -4.38
C LEU A 73 -20.55 18.38 -5.08
N TRP A 74 -20.29 18.58 -6.38
CA TRP A 74 -19.35 17.76 -7.13
C TRP A 74 -17.93 17.78 -6.52
N PRO A 75 -17.28 18.94 -6.29
CA PRO A 75 -15.95 18.95 -5.68
C PRO A 75 -15.97 18.47 -4.23
N LEU A 76 -17.05 18.73 -3.49
CA LEU A 76 -17.20 18.23 -2.12
C LEU A 76 -17.21 16.70 -2.08
N LEU A 77 -18.06 16.07 -2.91
CA LEU A 77 -18.13 14.62 -3.04
C LEU A 77 -16.82 14.04 -3.56
N ALA A 78 -16.18 14.67 -4.54
CA ALA A 78 -14.89 14.23 -5.06
C ALA A 78 -13.81 14.23 -3.97
N ILE A 79 -13.69 15.31 -3.19
CA ILE A 79 -12.71 15.41 -2.10
C ILE A 79 -13.00 14.39 -1.01
N SER A 80 -14.26 14.29 -0.56
CA SER A 80 -14.64 13.31 0.46
C SER A 80 -14.40 11.88 0.00
N PHE A 81 -14.74 11.57 -1.25
CA PHE A 81 -14.49 10.26 -1.84
C PHE A 81 -12.99 9.96 -1.93
N LEU A 82 -12.18 10.89 -2.42
CA LEU A 82 -10.72 10.73 -2.50
C LEU A 82 -10.08 10.51 -1.14
N LEU A 83 -10.55 11.21 -0.09
CA LEU A 83 -10.08 10.99 1.27
C LEU A 83 -10.39 9.57 1.76
N ILE A 84 -11.65 9.15 1.66
CA ILE A 84 -12.07 7.80 2.06
C ILE A 84 -11.27 6.76 1.28
N TRP A 85 -11.21 6.90 -0.05
CA TRP A 85 -10.47 6.01 -0.94
C TRP A 85 -8.99 5.94 -0.57
N TYR A 86 -8.33 7.08 -0.29
CA TYR A 86 -6.94 7.14 0.12
C TYR A 86 -6.69 6.41 1.44
N PHE A 87 -7.54 6.62 2.45
CA PHE A 87 -7.40 5.93 3.73
C PHE A 87 -7.67 4.44 3.61
N THR A 88 -8.70 4.03 2.87
CA THR A 88 -9.00 2.63 2.60
C THR A 88 -7.83 1.95 1.89
N PHE A 89 -7.29 2.57 0.83
CA PHE A 89 -6.10 2.09 0.14
C PHE A 89 -4.91 1.97 1.09
N THR A 90 -4.65 3.00 1.90
CA THR A 90 -3.52 3.03 2.85
C THR A 90 -3.63 1.91 3.87
N ILE A 91 -4.82 1.69 4.45
CA ILE A 91 -5.06 0.61 5.41
C ILE A 91 -4.83 -0.76 4.75
N ILE A 92 -5.40 -1.00 3.56
CA ILE A 92 -5.28 -2.28 2.87
C ILE A 92 -3.83 -2.52 2.44
N ALA A 93 -3.16 -1.52 1.86
CA ALA A 93 -1.76 -1.62 1.44
C ALA A 93 -0.84 -1.90 2.63
N ASN A 94 -1.04 -1.23 3.76
CA ASN A 94 -0.26 -1.47 4.97
C ASN A 94 -0.55 -2.83 5.59
N LEU A 95 -1.80 -3.29 5.61
CA LEU A 95 -2.17 -4.60 6.12
C LEU A 95 -1.53 -5.73 5.30
N ILE A 96 -1.55 -5.59 3.97
CA ILE A 96 -0.93 -6.56 3.07
C ILE A 96 0.61 -6.43 3.07
N GLY A 97 1.14 -5.23 3.30
CA GLY A 97 2.58 -4.96 3.39
C GLY A 97 3.22 -5.39 4.72
N ALA A 98 2.46 -5.42 5.82
CA ALA A 98 2.91 -5.84 7.15
C ALA A 98 3.68 -7.17 7.18
N PRO A 99 3.20 -8.28 6.55
CA PRO A 99 3.96 -9.53 6.54
C PRO A 99 5.31 -9.42 5.80
N PHE A 100 5.38 -8.62 4.73
CA PHE A 100 6.63 -8.40 4.01
C PHE A 100 7.63 -7.63 4.85
N ASN A 101 7.16 -6.64 5.62
CA ASN A 101 7.99 -5.87 6.53
C ASN A 101 8.58 -6.74 7.65
N GLY A 102 7.80 -7.67 8.21
CA GLY A 102 8.28 -8.63 9.21
C GLY A 102 9.36 -9.56 8.66
N PHE A 103 9.15 -10.10 7.46
CA PHE A 103 10.13 -10.96 6.79
C PHE A 103 11.44 -10.22 6.44
N LEU A 104 11.32 -8.99 5.93
CA LEU A 104 12.47 -8.13 5.66
C LEU A 104 13.28 -7.88 6.93
N ALA A 105 12.62 -7.64 8.07
CA ALA A 105 13.29 -7.45 9.36
C ALA A 105 14.09 -8.67 9.79
N GLU A 106 13.52 -9.88 9.66
CA GLU A 106 14.20 -11.14 10.00
C GLU A 106 15.44 -11.39 9.13
N ARG A 107 15.36 -11.10 7.82
CA ARG A 107 16.51 -11.20 6.91
C ARG A 107 17.58 -10.15 7.16
N VAL A 108 17.19 -8.93 7.54
CA VAL A 108 18.13 -7.88 7.93
C VAL A 108 18.87 -8.29 9.22
N GLU A 109 18.17 -8.87 10.19
CA GLU A 109 18.77 -9.38 11.42
C GLU A 109 19.75 -10.53 11.15
N ALA A 110 19.38 -11.51 10.32
CA ALA A 110 20.26 -12.61 9.90
C ALA A 110 21.52 -12.09 9.18
N HIS A 111 21.37 -11.08 8.32
CA HIS A 111 22.50 -10.45 7.64
C HIS A 111 23.45 -9.74 8.61
N LEU A 112 22.92 -9.05 9.64
CA LEU A 112 23.72 -8.38 10.66
C LEU A 112 24.43 -9.38 11.60
N LYS A 113 23.86 -10.57 11.82
CA LYS A 113 24.47 -11.66 12.59
C LYS A 113 25.50 -12.49 11.82
N GLY A 114 25.62 -12.28 10.50
CA GLY A 114 26.56 -13.01 9.65
C GLY A 114 26.12 -14.44 9.31
N GLU A 115 24.82 -14.74 9.43
CA GLU A 115 24.27 -16.06 9.11
C GLU A 115 24.18 -16.29 7.60
N ALA A 116 24.25 -17.56 7.18
CA ALA A 116 24.29 -17.94 5.77
C ALA A 116 23.01 -17.52 5.02
N TYR A 117 23.19 -16.88 3.87
CA TYR A 117 22.09 -16.42 3.01
C TYR A 117 21.29 -17.62 2.45
N THR A 118 20.08 -17.85 2.95
CA THR A 118 19.13 -18.79 2.35
C THR A 118 18.42 -18.14 1.16
N PRO A 119 18.37 -18.77 -0.03
CA PRO A 119 17.63 -18.24 -1.16
C PRO A 119 16.16 -18.02 -0.82
N PHE A 120 15.54 -16.97 -1.37
CA PHE A 120 14.11 -16.73 -1.21
C PHE A 120 13.30 -17.71 -2.05
N ASP A 121 12.44 -18.49 -1.38
CA ASP A 121 11.38 -19.23 -2.04
C ASP A 121 10.06 -18.45 -1.95
N SER A 122 9.69 -17.79 -3.05
CA SER A 122 8.43 -17.06 -3.16
C SER A 122 7.20 -17.97 -3.05
N GLY A 123 7.32 -19.25 -3.40
CA GLY A 123 6.22 -20.21 -3.41
C GLY A 123 5.79 -20.66 -2.02
N SER A 124 6.75 -20.99 -1.15
CA SER A 124 6.45 -21.32 0.25
C SER A 124 5.99 -20.08 1.03
N PHE A 125 6.61 -18.93 0.78
CA PHE A 125 6.30 -17.66 1.44
C PHE A 125 4.82 -17.27 1.27
N VAL A 126 4.30 -17.26 0.04
CA VAL A 126 2.90 -16.90 -0.22
C VAL A 126 1.93 -17.89 0.44
N LYS A 127 2.29 -19.18 0.48
CA LYS A 127 1.48 -20.23 1.11
C LYS A 127 1.44 -20.16 2.63
N GLU A 128 2.46 -19.60 3.27
CA GLU A 128 2.52 -19.47 4.74
C GLU A 128 1.87 -18.15 5.20
N ILE A 129 2.12 -17.05 4.50
CA ILE A 129 1.73 -15.69 4.92
C ILE A 129 0.24 -15.43 4.72
N ILE A 130 -0.33 -15.84 3.57
CA ILE A 130 -1.74 -15.57 3.25
C ILE A 130 -2.69 -16.23 4.28
N PRO A 131 -2.56 -17.52 4.61
CA PRO A 131 -3.43 -18.15 5.60
C PRO A 131 -3.22 -17.59 7.01
N ALA A 132 -1.99 -17.20 7.37
CA ALA A 132 -1.70 -16.60 8.67
C ALA A 132 -2.44 -15.27 8.86
N LEU A 133 -2.44 -14.39 7.85
CA LEU A 133 -3.21 -13.14 7.88
C LEU A 133 -4.72 -13.37 7.97
N ILE A 134 -5.25 -14.34 7.22
CA ILE A 134 -6.68 -14.70 7.27
C ILE A 134 -7.06 -15.18 8.67
N ASN A 135 -6.21 -16.04 9.28
CA ASN A 135 -6.44 -16.56 10.62
C ASN A 135 -6.29 -15.50 11.72
N GLU A 136 -5.36 -14.55 11.57
CA GLU A 136 -5.22 -13.40 12.47
C GLU A 136 -6.46 -12.51 12.43
N LEU A 137 -6.91 -12.10 11.23
CA LEU A 137 -8.15 -11.32 11.05
C LEU A 137 -9.37 -12.04 11.62
N GLY A 138 -9.42 -13.37 11.49
CA GLY A 138 -10.47 -14.21 12.06
C GLY A 138 -10.45 -14.31 13.59
N LYS A 139 -9.35 -13.94 14.27
CA LYS A 139 -9.28 -13.89 15.75
C LYS A 139 -9.76 -12.56 16.35
N ILE A 140 -9.87 -11.51 15.52
CA ILE A 140 -10.27 -10.15 15.93
C ILE A 140 -11.75 -9.88 15.63
N SER A 141 -12.42 -10.81 14.93
CA SER A 141 -13.88 -10.89 14.75
C SER A 141 -14.51 -11.74 15.85
#